data_AF-A0A8C1HQI6-F1
#
_entry.id   AF-A0A8C1HQI6-F1
#
_cell.length_a   1.000
_cell.length_b   1.000
_cell.length_c   1.000
_cell.angle_alpha   90.00
_cell.angle_beta   90.00
_cell.angle_gamma   90.00
#
_symmetry.space_group_name_H-M   'P 1'
#
loop_
_entity.id
_entity.type
_entity.pdbx_description
1 polymer ?
#
loop_
_entity_poly.entity_id
_entity_poly.type
_entity_poly.pdbx_seq_one_letter_code
_entity_poly.pdbx_strand_id
1 'polypeptide(L)'
;MSQSYLFILMNFIPFSFLPSATGNECVCDLKNLDPVFPNDKLTKVETTALKCIRSITSEKMTDLDRLLLGLKQRMKQLEDNVVELEKENSKLYAAMSLRIIELEYAEIQDLVNKLNRTTNDYYHLNVQAAAQLEDMKNTMVELLKFDKMQVIKKNRENQIKKNLEQYKEELKASSPPPTVSPGRCGLGQLVNVAGPRITSPTPYGTSYPYGAWGRDVKPAPGDENKYWLVVLTSSNVYGYYVRQYSTLSTLLLGLGPIDTYIASSNPTTNTIQGSNMVMYANALYYNCYNTYYVCQFNLSTRSVSTVALPSDTGYNSKFYDTMSNY
;
A
#
# COMPACT_ATOMS: atom_id res chain seq x y z
N MET A 1 8.45 -31.61 2.54
CA MET A 1 7.47 -32.70 2.79
C MET A 1 6.09 -32.09 2.75
N SER A 2 5.43 -32.16 1.60
CA SER A 2 4.08 -31.61 1.38
C SER A 2 3.10 -32.78 1.36
N GLN A 3 2.15 -32.78 2.30
CA GLN A 3 1.13 -33.81 2.43
C GLN A 3 -0.03 -33.45 1.51
N SER A 4 -0.06 -34.07 0.33
CA SER A 4 -1.17 -33.95 -0.62
C SER A 4 -2.36 -34.77 -0.12
N TYR A 5 -3.40 -34.09 0.38
CA TYR A 5 -4.69 -34.73 0.66
C TYR A 5 -5.42 -34.97 -0.66
N LEU A 6 -5.34 -36.21 -1.17
CA LEU A 6 -6.17 -36.69 -2.26
C LEU A 6 -7.60 -36.92 -1.73
N PHE A 7 -8.51 -35.97 -1.98
CA PHE A 7 -9.94 -36.21 -1.75
C PHE A 7 -10.48 -37.11 -2.86
N ILE A 8 -10.64 -38.40 -2.55
CA ILE A 8 -11.35 -39.34 -3.41
C ILE A 8 -12.86 -39.10 -3.22
N LEU A 9 -13.46 -38.38 -4.16
CA LEU A 9 -14.92 -38.25 -4.28
C LEU A 9 -15.51 -39.58 -4.76
N MET A 10 -15.96 -40.42 -3.83
CA MET A 10 -16.86 -41.53 -4.16
C MET A 10 -18.22 -40.97 -4.56
N ASN A 11 -18.44 -40.82 -5.88
CA ASN A 11 -19.73 -40.53 -6.46
C ASN A 11 -20.61 -41.78 -6.39
N PHE A 12 -21.58 -41.82 -5.48
CA PHE A 12 -22.67 -42.79 -5.54
C PHE A 12 -23.74 -42.28 -6.52
N ILE A 13 -23.64 -42.73 -7.77
CA ILE A 13 -24.69 -42.52 -8.78
C ILE A 13 -25.74 -43.63 -8.57
N PRO A 14 -27.03 -43.30 -8.44
CA PRO A 14 -28.07 -44.33 -8.42
C PRO A 14 -28.26 -44.86 -9.85
N PHE A 15 -27.70 -46.04 -10.13
CA PHE A 15 -27.85 -46.71 -11.41
C PHE A 15 -29.14 -47.55 -11.46
N SER A 16 -30.00 -47.28 -12.43
CA SER A 16 -31.08 -48.20 -12.82
C SER A 16 -30.64 -48.97 -14.06
N PHE A 17 -30.36 -50.27 -13.89
CA PHE A 17 -30.01 -51.17 -14.99
C PHE A 17 -31.26 -51.74 -15.64
N LEU A 18 -31.40 -51.56 -16.95
CA LEU A 18 -32.38 -52.26 -17.78
C LEU A 18 -31.62 -53.25 -18.67
N PRO A 19 -31.85 -54.57 -18.53
CA PRO A 19 -31.19 -55.54 -19.40
C PRO A 19 -31.86 -55.53 -20.78
N SER A 20 -31.06 -55.33 -21.83
CA SER A 20 -31.41 -55.73 -23.20
C SER A 20 -30.52 -56.89 -23.59
N ALA A 21 -31.13 -58.04 -23.89
CA ALA A 21 -30.41 -59.26 -24.23
C ALA A 21 -30.61 -59.59 -25.72
N THR A 22 -29.65 -59.19 -26.54
CA THR A 22 -29.41 -59.79 -27.86
C THR A 22 -27.91 -59.86 -28.13
N GLY A 23 -27.33 -61.06 -27.99
CA GLY A 23 -26.02 -61.44 -28.57
C GLY A 23 -24.75 -61.11 -27.78
N ASN A 24 -24.19 -62.13 -27.12
CA ASN A 24 -22.81 -62.38 -26.64
C ASN A 24 -21.89 -61.29 -26.03
N GLU A 25 -22.30 -60.03 -25.88
CA GLU A 25 -21.60 -59.06 -25.03
C GLU A 25 -22.62 -58.33 -24.15
N CYS A 26 -22.45 -58.45 -22.83
CA CYS A 26 -23.21 -57.64 -21.88
C CYS A 26 -22.70 -56.20 -21.94
N VAL A 27 -23.21 -55.41 -22.90
CA VAL A 27 -22.95 -53.97 -22.97
C VAL A 27 -23.99 -53.27 -22.11
N CYS A 28 -23.54 -52.66 -21.01
CA CYS A 28 -24.37 -51.73 -20.23
C CYS A 28 -24.31 -50.36 -20.89
N ASP A 29 -25.41 -49.91 -21.50
CA ASP A 29 -25.55 -48.52 -21.92
C ASP A 29 -25.71 -47.63 -20.68
N LEU A 30 -24.62 -46.98 -20.28
CA LEU A 30 -24.61 -45.98 -19.22
C LEU A 30 -25.32 -44.70 -19.69
N LYS A 31 -26.65 -44.66 -19.53
CA LYS A 31 -27.42 -43.43 -19.75
C LYS A 31 -27.44 -42.61 -18.47
N ASN A 32 -26.55 -41.63 -18.39
CA ASN A 32 -26.61 -40.62 -17.34
C ASN A 32 -27.84 -39.74 -17.60
N LEU A 33 -28.87 -39.89 -16.75
CA LEU A 33 -30.11 -39.09 -16.84
C LEU A 33 -29.95 -37.69 -16.24
N ASP A 34 -28.83 -37.44 -15.56
CA ASP A 34 -28.56 -36.15 -14.96
C ASP A 34 -28.06 -35.14 -15.99
N PRO A 35 -28.53 -33.88 -15.90
CA PRO A 35 -28.02 -32.83 -16.76
C PRO A 35 -26.52 -32.63 -16.50
N VAL A 36 -25.75 -32.57 -17.59
CA VAL A 36 -24.29 -32.35 -17.54
C VAL A 36 -24.01 -31.02 -16.84
N PHE A 37 -23.05 -31.01 -15.92
CA PHE A 37 -22.65 -29.80 -15.21
C PHE A 37 -22.07 -28.77 -16.19
N PRO A 38 -22.57 -27.52 -16.18
CA PRO A 38 -22.11 -26.49 -17.13
C PRO A 38 -20.78 -25.87 -16.66
N ASN A 39 -19.68 -26.56 -17.00
CA ASN A 39 -18.32 -26.17 -16.61
C ASN A 39 -17.88 -24.84 -17.25
N ASP A 40 -18.41 -24.51 -18.42
CA ASP A 40 -18.20 -23.25 -19.13
C ASP A 40 -18.69 -22.04 -18.32
N LYS A 41 -19.87 -22.15 -17.69
CA LYS A 41 -20.42 -21.12 -16.81
C LYS A 41 -19.54 -20.89 -15.59
N LEU A 42 -19.05 -21.96 -14.97
CA LEU A 42 -18.15 -21.87 -13.81
C LEU A 42 -16.83 -21.19 -14.20
N THR A 43 -16.23 -21.62 -15.32
CA THR A 43 -14.97 -21.06 -15.83
C THR A 43 -15.11 -19.56 -16.15
N LYS A 44 -16.26 -19.16 -16.70
CA LYS A 44 -16.58 -17.76 -16.97
C LYS A 44 -16.65 -16.93 -15.68
N VAL A 45 -17.32 -17.45 -14.64
CA VAL A 45 -17.39 -16.79 -13.33
C VAL A 45 -15.99 -16.64 -12.73
N GLU A 46 -15.18 -17.70 -12.74
CA GLU A 46 -13.81 -17.66 -12.22
C GLU A 46 -12.94 -16.63 -12.95
N THR A 47 -12.96 -16.63 -14.28
CA THR A 47 -12.21 -15.67 -15.10
C THR A 47 -12.65 -14.24 -14.83
N THR A 48 -13.97 -14.02 -14.68
CA THR A 48 -14.55 -12.70 -14.41
C THR A 48 -14.19 -12.22 -13.00
N ALA A 49 -14.20 -13.11 -12.00
CA ALA A 49 -13.78 -12.81 -10.64
C ALA A 49 -12.30 -12.41 -10.59
N LEU A 50 -11.42 -13.16 -11.27
CA LEU A 50 -10.00 -12.82 -11.36
C LEU A 50 -9.76 -11.46 -12.03
N LYS A 51 -10.52 -11.16 -13.09
CA LYS A 51 -10.46 -9.84 -13.75
C LYS A 51 -10.95 -8.73 -12.83
N CYS A 52 -12.04 -8.96 -12.10
CA CYS A 52 -12.60 -8.01 -11.13
C CYS A 52 -11.58 -7.69 -10.03
N ILE A 53 -10.99 -8.71 -9.40
CA ILE A 53 -9.94 -8.58 -8.37
C ILE A 53 -8.75 -7.76 -8.90
N ARG A 54 -8.30 -8.01 -10.14
CA ARG A 54 -7.21 -7.25 -10.76
C ARG A 54 -7.60 -5.81 -11.13
N SER A 55 -8.87 -5.55 -11.44
CA SER A 55 -9.34 -4.22 -11.83
C SER A 55 -9.63 -3.30 -10.63
N ILE A 56 -10.05 -3.89 -9.51
CA ILE A 56 -10.24 -3.24 -8.22
C ILE A 56 -8.99 -3.50 -7.39
N THR A 57 -7.85 -3.00 -7.87
CA THR A 57 -6.61 -3.05 -7.09
C THR A 57 -6.69 -2.09 -5.91
N SER A 58 -6.08 -2.50 -4.79
CA SER A 58 -5.81 -1.63 -3.64
C SER A 58 -5.14 -0.32 -4.05
N GLU A 59 -4.37 -0.33 -5.14
CA GLU A 59 -3.66 0.83 -5.69
C GLU A 59 -4.60 1.99 -6.06
N LYS A 60 -5.76 1.70 -6.69
CA LYS A 60 -6.74 2.74 -7.04
C LYS A 60 -7.44 3.34 -5.83
N MET A 61 -7.71 2.53 -4.80
CA MET A 61 -8.25 3.03 -3.53
C MET A 61 -7.23 3.90 -2.82
N THR A 62 -5.96 3.49 -2.79
CA THR A 62 -4.89 4.27 -2.15
C THR A 62 -4.61 5.59 -2.88
N ASP A 63 -4.83 5.66 -4.19
CA ASP A 63 -4.69 6.90 -4.94
C ASP A 63 -5.74 7.95 -4.55
N LEU A 64 -6.98 7.54 -4.31
CA LEU A 64 -8.03 8.45 -3.85
C LEU A 64 -7.70 9.02 -2.47
N ASP A 65 -7.30 8.17 -1.53
CA ASP A 65 -6.90 8.57 -0.19
C ASP A 65 -5.69 9.52 -0.21
N ARG A 66 -4.71 9.22 -1.07
CA ARG A 66 -3.52 10.06 -1.30
C ARG A 66 -3.88 11.43 -1.86
N LEU A 67 -4.76 11.50 -2.86
CA LEU A 67 -5.25 12.76 -3.43
C LEU A 67 -6.02 13.58 -2.39
N LEU A 68 -6.89 12.94 -1.61
CA LEU A 68 -7.68 13.59 -0.57
C LEU A 68 -6.78 14.15 0.55
N LEU A 69 -5.80 13.36 1.00
CA LEU A 69 -4.84 13.79 2.00
C LEU A 69 -3.96 14.95 1.47
N GLY A 70 -3.50 14.86 0.23
CA GLY A 70 -2.73 15.91 -0.44
C GLY A 70 -3.51 17.22 -0.54
N LEU A 71 -4.80 17.15 -0.94
CA LEU A 71 -5.69 18.30 -1.00
C LEU A 71 -5.88 18.94 0.38
N LYS A 72 -6.21 18.14 1.40
CA LYS A 72 -6.37 18.61 2.78
C LYS A 72 -5.12 19.33 3.29
N GLN A 73 -3.95 18.76 2.98
CA GLN A 73 -2.68 19.36 3.37
C GLN A 73 -2.41 20.69 2.63
N ARG A 74 -2.71 20.77 1.32
CA ARG A 74 -2.51 22.00 0.54
C ARG A 74 -3.46 23.12 0.98
N MET A 75 -4.72 22.79 1.30
CA MET A 75 -5.67 23.74 1.88
C MET A 75 -5.18 24.32 3.19
N LYS A 76 -4.64 23.48 4.08
CA LYS A 76 -4.07 23.94 5.35
C LYS A 76 -2.84 24.84 5.13
N GLN A 77 -1.98 24.49 4.18
CA GLN A 77 -0.82 25.33 3.86
C GLN A 77 -1.23 26.71 3.32
N LEU A 78 -2.23 26.74 2.44
CA LEU A 78 -2.78 28.00 1.94
C LEU A 78 -3.37 28.84 3.09
N GLU A 79 -4.10 28.23 4.01
CA GLU A 79 -4.64 28.89 5.21
C GLU A 79 -3.52 29.49 6.07
N ASP A 80 -2.49 28.71 6.38
CA ASP A 80 -1.33 29.15 7.17
C ASP A 80 -0.61 30.33 6.48
N ASN A 81 -0.40 30.24 5.16
CA ASN A 81 0.24 31.28 4.35
C ASN A 81 -0.59 32.57 4.30
N VAL A 82 -1.91 32.49 4.11
CA VAL A 82 -2.79 33.68 4.11
C VAL A 82 -2.75 34.38 5.46
N VAL A 83 -2.78 33.64 6.57
CA VAL A 83 -2.70 34.19 7.93
C VAL A 83 -1.37 34.89 8.20
N GLU A 84 -0.26 34.36 7.68
CA GLU A 84 1.05 35.02 7.77
C GLU A 84 1.06 36.34 7.02
N LEU A 85 0.48 36.36 5.82
CA LEU A 85 0.41 37.55 4.97
C LEU A 85 -0.50 38.64 5.52
N GLU A 86 -1.62 38.28 6.16
CA GLU A 86 -2.49 39.25 6.84
C GLU A 86 -1.78 39.98 8.00
N LYS A 87 -0.73 39.38 8.57
CA LYS A 87 0.07 39.99 9.65
C LYS A 87 1.19 40.89 9.12
N GLU A 88 1.54 40.80 7.84
CA GLU A 88 2.70 41.47 7.27
C GLU A 88 2.32 42.85 6.69
N ASN A 89 2.81 43.93 7.32
CA ASN A 89 2.34 45.31 7.08
C ASN A 89 3.03 46.02 5.88
N SER A 90 3.68 45.26 4.99
CA SER A 90 4.56 45.78 3.93
C SER A 90 3.94 45.66 2.53
N LYS A 91 3.62 46.81 1.91
CA LYS A 91 2.95 46.88 0.58
C LYS A 91 3.73 46.22 -0.57
N LEU A 92 5.06 46.11 -0.46
CA LEU A 92 5.91 45.50 -1.50
C LEU A 92 5.91 43.96 -1.42
N TYR A 93 5.85 43.41 -0.19
CA TYR A 93 5.72 41.98 0.03
C TYR A 93 4.33 41.49 -0.38
N ALA A 94 3.29 42.28 -0.13
CA ALA A 94 1.91 41.95 -0.49
C ALA A 94 1.71 41.52 -1.96
N ALA A 95 2.38 42.15 -2.94
CA ALA A 95 2.23 41.79 -4.36
C ALA A 95 2.95 40.49 -4.73
N MET A 96 4.16 40.26 -4.20
CA MET A 96 4.91 39.02 -4.40
C MET A 96 4.21 37.84 -3.69
N SER A 97 3.64 38.11 -2.53
CA SER A 97 2.85 37.17 -1.74
C SER A 97 1.50 36.83 -2.38
N LEU A 98 0.83 37.78 -3.03
CA LEU A 98 -0.38 37.50 -3.82
C LEU A 98 -0.08 36.53 -4.96
N ARG A 99 1.08 36.69 -5.62
CA ARG A 99 1.50 35.79 -6.69
C ARG A 99 1.78 34.38 -6.19
N ILE A 100 2.31 34.24 -4.98
CA ILE A 100 2.47 32.94 -4.33
C ILE A 100 1.09 32.32 -4.10
N ILE A 101 0.15 33.05 -3.49
CA ILE A 101 -1.23 32.58 -3.28
C ILE A 101 -1.89 32.12 -4.59
N GLU A 102 -1.74 32.88 -5.68
CA GLU A 102 -2.29 32.51 -7.00
C GLU A 102 -1.76 31.17 -7.50
N LEU A 103 -0.46 30.91 -7.32
CA LEU A 103 0.16 29.64 -7.68
C LEU A 103 -0.33 28.49 -6.79
N GLU A 104 -0.42 28.72 -5.48
CA GLU A 104 -0.95 27.72 -4.55
C GLU A 104 -2.40 27.36 -4.84
N TYR A 105 -3.22 28.36 -5.17
CA TYR A 105 -4.62 28.18 -5.56
C TYR A 105 -4.75 27.40 -6.87
N ALA A 106 -3.92 27.72 -7.88
CA ALA A 106 -3.89 26.97 -9.13
C ALA A 106 -3.54 25.49 -8.92
N GLU A 107 -2.59 25.18 -8.03
CA GLU A 107 -2.26 23.81 -7.64
C GLU A 107 -3.43 23.10 -6.94
N ILE A 108 -4.14 23.77 -6.02
CA ILE A 108 -5.35 23.23 -5.39
C ILE A 108 -6.41 22.92 -6.44
N GLN A 109 -6.59 23.82 -7.42
CA GLN A 109 -7.59 23.65 -8.47
C GLN A 109 -7.26 22.45 -9.37
N ASP A 110 -5.98 22.24 -9.72
CA ASP A 110 -5.54 21.04 -10.43
C ASP A 110 -5.81 19.76 -9.61
N LEU A 111 -5.55 19.80 -8.30
CA LEU A 111 -5.83 18.68 -7.40
C LEU A 111 -7.31 18.33 -7.31
N VAL A 112 -8.19 19.33 -7.20
CA VAL A 112 -9.64 19.13 -7.21
C VAL A 112 -10.08 18.53 -8.55
N ASN A 113 -9.55 19.02 -9.67
CA ASN A 113 -9.85 18.47 -10.99
C ASN A 113 -9.40 17.01 -11.12
N LYS A 114 -8.19 16.68 -10.64
CA LYS A 114 -7.66 15.32 -10.65
C LYS A 114 -8.46 14.40 -9.72
N LEU A 115 -8.86 14.88 -8.55
CA LEU A 115 -9.71 14.17 -7.60
C LEU A 115 -11.08 13.86 -8.22
N ASN A 116 -11.72 14.84 -8.86
CA ASN A 116 -13.00 14.66 -9.53
C ASN A 116 -12.92 13.62 -10.65
N ARG A 117 -11.89 13.69 -11.50
CA ARG A 117 -11.67 12.69 -12.57
C ARG A 117 -11.51 11.29 -11.98
N THR A 118 -10.62 11.15 -10.98
CA THR A 118 -10.35 9.87 -10.31
C THR A 118 -11.60 9.31 -9.62
N THR A 119 -12.40 10.17 -8.99
CA THR A 119 -13.65 9.79 -8.33
C THR A 119 -14.69 9.32 -9.33
N ASN A 120 -14.82 10.00 -10.47
CA ASN A 120 -15.75 9.59 -11.52
C ASN A 120 -15.34 8.25 -12.15
N ASP A 121 -14.04 8.04 -12.39
CA ASP A 121 -13.52 6.76 -12.86
C ASP A 121 -13.81 5.62 -11.87
N TYR A 122 -13.65 5.89 -10.57
CA TYR A 122 -13.99 4.94 -9.52
C TYR A 122 -15.49 4.64 -9.44
N TYR A 123 -16.33 5.66 -9.61
CA TYR A 123 -17.78 5.49 -9.66
C TYR A 123 -18.19 4.56 -10.81
N HIS A 124 -17.68 4.79 -12.02
CA HIS A 124 -17.94 3.93 -13.17
C HIS A 124 -17.45 2.48 -12.94
N LEU A 125 -16.26 2.32 -12.37
CA LEU A 125 -15.72 1.00 -12.02
C LEU A 125 -16.60 0.28 -10.99
N ASN A 126 -17.08 0.97 -9.96
CA ASN A 126 -17.96 0.39 -8.94
C ASN A 126 -19.30 -0.05 -9.52
N VAL A 127 -19.92 0.78 -10.37
CA VAL A 127 -21.18 0.42 -11.02
C VAL A 127 -20.99 -0.84 -11.88
N GLN A 128 -19.90 -0.89 -12.66
CA GLN A 128 -19.58 -2.06 -13.47
C GLN A 128 -19.30 -3.30 -12.63
N ALA A 129 -18.51 -3.16 -11.56
CA ALA A 129 -18.17 -4.26 -10.66
C ALA A 129 -19.39 -4.81 -9.92
N ALA A 130 -20.29 -3.94 -9.47
CA ALA A 130 -21.54 -4.34 -8.84
C ALA A 130 -22.43 -5.14 -9.80
N ALA A 131 -22.55 -4.69 -11.06
CA ALA A 131 -23.29 -5.42 -12.08
C ALA A 131 -22.66 -6.79 -12.39
N GLN A 132 -21.33 -6.86 -12.51
CA GLN A 132 -20.61 -8.12 -12.71
C GLN A 132 -20.75 -9.06 -11.52
N LEU A 133 -20.72 -8.54 -10.29
CA LEU A 133 -20.90 -9.33 -9.07
C LEU A 133 -22.31 -9.93 -9.00
N GLU A 134 -23.33 -9.16 -9.37
CA GLU A 134 -24.71 -9.65 -9.40
C GLU A 134 -24.89 -10.72 -10.49
N ASP A 135 -24.28 -10.56 -11.67
CA ASP A 135 -24.29 -11.59 -12.74
C ASP A 135 -23.58 -12.88 -12.30
N MET A 136 -22.40 -12.76 -11.67
CA MET A 136 -21.66 -13.90 -11.12
C MET A 136 -22.46 -14.60 -10.01
N LYS A 137 -23.09 -13.84 -9.12
CA LYS A 137 -23.95 -14.38 -8.06
C LYS A 137 -25.13 -15.14 -8.64
N ASN A 138 -25.83 -14.57 -9.63
CA ASN A 138 -26.95 -15.23 -10.29
C ASN A 138 -26.49 -16.53 -10.96
N THR A 139 -25.36 -16.50 -11.66
CA THR A 139 -24.76 -17.70 -12.26
C THR A 139 -24.40 -18.75 -11.21
N MET A 140 -23.82 -18.36 -10.07
CA MET A 140 -23.50 -19.28 -8.98
C MET A 140 -24.76 -19.87 -8.35
N VAL A 141 -25.86 -19.11 -8.24
CA VAL A 141 -27.17 -19.62 -7.81
C VAL A 141 -27.73 -20.65 -8.79
N GLU A 142 -27.53 -20.48 -10.10
CA GLU A 142 -27.88 -21.52 -11.08
C GLU A 142 -27.02 -22.77 -10.92
N LEU A 143 -25.71 -22.62 -10.74
CA LEU A 143 -24.77 -23.73 -10.55
C LEU A 143 -25.03 -24.51 -9.26
N LEU A 144 -25.50 -23.85 -8.21
CA LEU A 144 -25.89 -24.49 -6.95
C LEU A 144 -27.01 -25.53 -7.13
N LYS A 145 -27.84 -25.43 -8.18
CA LYS A 145 -28.87 -26.44 -8.47
C LYS A 145 -28.28 -27.81 -8.83
N PHE A 146 -27.00 -27.85 -9.22
CA PHE A 146 -26.28 -29.09 -9.52
C PHE A 146 -25.59 -29.69 -8.28
N ASP A 147 -25.54 -28.98 -7.13
CA ASP A 147 -25.00 -29.49 -5.86
C ASP A 147 -26.03 -30.37 -5.13
N LYS A 148 -26.31 -31.55 -5.69
CA LYS A 148 -27.27 -32.51 -5.11
C LYS A 148 -26.93 -32.94 -3.68
N MET A 149 -25.65 -32.99 -3.35
CA MET A 149 -25.16 -33.39 -2.02
C MET A 149 -25.18 -32.24 -1.00
N GLN A 150 -25.55 -31.03 -1.42
CA GLN A 150 -25.58 -29.81 -0.60
C GLN A 150 -24.25 -29.54 0.11
N VAL A 151 -23.14 -29.89 -0.52
CA VAL A 151 -21.78 -29.76 0.04
C VAL A 151 -21.48 -28.29 0.31
N ILE A 152 -21.84 -27.40 -0.63
CA ILE A 152 -21.57 -25.97 -0.52
C ILE A 152 -22.36 -25.35 0.64
N LYS A 153 -23.62 -25.76 0.81
CA LYS A 153 -24.48 -25.28 1.90
C LYS A 153 -23.91 -25.69 3.27
N LYS A 154 -23.56 -26.98 3.44
CA LYS A 154 -22.96 -27.49 4.68
C LYS A 154 -21.63 -26.82 5.01
N ASN A 155 -20.79 -26.58 4.00
CA ASN A 155 -19.52 -25.90 4.20
C ASN A 155 -19.71 -24.47 4.72
N ARG A 156 -20.67 -23.72 4.14
CA ARG A 156 -21.00 -22.36 4.58
C ARG A 156 -21.51 -22.32 6.03
N GLU A 157 -22.38 -23.25 6.42
CA GLU A 157 -22.87 -23.36 7.81
C GLU A 157 -21.72 -23.64 8.80
N ASN A 158 -20.79 -24.53 8.45
CA ASN A 158 -19.63 -24.83 9.27
C ASN A 158 -18.67 -23.63 9.41
N GLN A 159 -18.46 -22.87 8.33
CA GLN A 159 -17.61 -21.68 8.36
C GLN A 159 -18.20 -20.58 9.27
N ILE A 160 -19.51 -20.35 9.21
CA ILE A 160 -20.20 -19.38 10.08
C ILE A 160 -20.06 -19.80 11.54
N LYS A 161 -20.25 -21.08 11.86
CA LYS A 161 -20.05 -21.59 13.23
C LYS A 161 -18.63 -21.36 13.72
N LYS A 162 -17.63 -21.65 12.89
CA LYS A 162 -16.21 -21.43 13.24
C LYS A 162 -15.91 -19.95 13.55
N ASN A 163 -16.38 -19.04 12.70
CA ASN A 163 -16.15 -17.61 12.89
C ASN A 163 -16.84 -17.08 14.16
N LEU A 164 -18.04 -17.58 14.48
CA LEU A 164 -18.76 -17.21 15.69
C LEU A 164 -18.01 -17.62 16.96
N GLU A 165 -17.41 -18.82 16.97
CA GLU A 165 -16.61 -19.28 18.10
C GLU A 165 -15.32 -18.46 18.27
N GLN A 166 -14.66 -18.08 17.18
CA GLN A 166 -13.49 -17.21 17.23
C GLN A 166 -13.83 -15.84 17.85
N TYR A 167 -14.93 -15.22 17.43
CA TYR A 167 -15.34 -13.90 17.95
C TYR A 167 -15.68 -13.93 19.45
N LYS A 168 -16.27 -15.02 19.94
CA LYS A 168 -16.54 -15.22 21.37
C LYS A 168 -15.26 -15.32 22.20
N GLU A 169 -14.20 -15.91 21.67
CA GLU A 169 -12.91 -16.00 22.35
C GLU A 169 -12.16 -14.66 22.37
N GLU A 170 -12.23 -13.89 21.27
CA GLU A 170 -11.65 -12.52 21.21
C GLU A 170 -12.34 -11.55 22.18
N LEU A 171 -13.66 -11.66 22.37
CA LEU A 171 -14.41 -10.85 23.34
C LEU A 171 -14.06 -11.14 24.81
N LYS A 172 -13.59 -12.36 25.12
CA LYS A 172 -13.17 -12.72 26.49
C LYS A 172 -11.74 -12.27 26.82
N ALA A 173 -10.94 -11.93 25.81
CA ALA A 173 -9.51 -11.67 25.95
C ALA A 173 -9.13 -10.19 26.19
N SER A 174 -10.09 -9.25 26.17
CA SER A 174 -9.78 -7.82 26.24
C SER A 174 -10.22 -7.19 27.57
N SER A 175 -9.30 -7.06 28.53
CA SER A 175 -9.45 -6.11 29.65
C SER A 175 -8.79 -4.77 29.29
N PRO A 176 -9.38 -3.60 29.60
CA PRO A 176 -8.77 -2.32 29.28
C PRO A 176 -7.48 -2.11 30.11
N PRO A 177 -6.40 -1.55 29.53
CA PRO A 177 -5.24 -1.12 30.31
C PRO A 177 -5.59 0.11 31.17
N PRO A 178 -5.00 0.26 32.36
CA PRO A 178 -5.23 1.43 33.21
C PRO A 178 -4.60 2.70 32.61
N THR A 179 -5.37 3.77 32.62
CA THR A 179 -4.99 5.08 32.07
C THR A 179 -4.09 5.84 33.07
N VAL A 180 -2.84 6.13 32.69
CA VAL A 180 -1.95 7.03 33.43
C VAL A 180 -2.03 8.43 32.83
N SER A 181 -2.14 9.47 33.67
CA SER A 181 -2.26 10.86 33.24
C SER A 181 -0.92 11.41 32.71
N PRO A 182 -0.86 12.02 31.51
CA PRO A 182 0.39 12.54 30.97
C PRO A 182 0.72 13.93 31.55
N GLY A 183 1.82 14.03 32.29
CA GLY A 183 2.50 15.31 32.53
C GLY A 183 3.19 15.81 31.26
N ARG A 184 3.11 17.11 30.99
CA ARG A 184 3.80 17.76 29.86
C ARG A 184 5.27 17.97 30.20
N CYS A 185 6.19 17.37 29.45
CA CYS A 185 7.62 17.69 29.55
C CYS A 185 8.34 17.60 28.20
N GLY A 186 9.32 18.49 27.98
CA GLY A 186 10.25 18.48 26.83
C GLY A 186 11.37 17.41 26.92
N LEU A 187 11.33 16.57 27.95
CA LEU A 187 12.17 15.38 28.18
C LEU A 187 11.33 14.24 28.78
N GLY A 188 10.04 14.17 28.43
CA GLY A 188 9.13 13.17 28.97
C GLY A 188 9.43 11.76 28.46
N GLN A 189 9.13 10.76 29.28
CA GLN A 189 9.11 9.37 28.83
C GLN A 189 7.98 9.16 27.82
N LEU A 190 8.20 8.35 26.79
CA LEU A 190 7.15 7.98 25.84
C LEU A 190 6.09 7.12 26.57
N VAL A 191 4.95 7.72 26.86
CA VAL A 191 3.84 7.04 27.58
C VAL A 191 2.90 6.33 26.61
N ASN A 192 2.63 6.92 25.45
CA ASN A 192 1.74 6.37 24.44
C ASN A 192 2.11 6.89 23.05
N VAL A 193 1.83 6.08 22.03
CA VAL A 193 1.97 6.43 20.61
C VAL A 193 0.57 6.44 20.00
N ALA A 194 0.12 7.60 19.54
CA ALA A 194 -1.08 7.66 18.71
C ALA A 194 -0.81 6.90 17.40
N GLY A 195 -1.82 6.18 16.90
CA GLY A 195 -1.71 5.46 15.63
C GLY A 195 -1.26 6.34 14.46
N PRO A 196 -0.80 5.73 13.36
CA PRO A 196 -0.24 6.48 12.23
C PRO A 196 -1.27 7.47 11.68
N ARG A 197 -0.87 8.73 11.55
CA ARG A 197 -1.74 9.80 11.02
C ARG A 197 -1.81 9.81 9.50
N ILE A 198 -0.77 9.28 8.84
CA ILE A 198 -0.61 9.29 7.40
C ILE A 198 -0.19 7.89 6.99
N THR A 199 -1.02 7.25 6.18
CA THR A 199 -0.74 5.99 5.50
C THR A 199 -1.03 6.20 4.03
N SER A 200 0.00 6.52 3.25
CA SER A 200 -0.10 6.72 1.81
C SER A 200 1.04 6.00 1.13
N PRO A 201 0.81 5.34 -0.02
CA PRO A 201 1.89 4.93 -0.90
C PRO A 201 2.76 6.11 -1.28
N THR A 202 4.03 5.83 -1.58
CA THR A 202 4.91 6.81 -2.19
C THR A 202 4.46 7.10 -3.63
N PRO A 203 4.99 8.15 -4.28
CA PRO A 203 4.74 8.40 -5.71
C PRO A 203 5.13 7.25 -6.65
N TYR A 204 5.85 6.23 -6.16
CA TYR A 204 6.20 5.03 -6.91
C TYR A 204 5.24 3.86 -6.70
N GLY A 205 4.13 4.08 -5.98
CA GLY A 205 3.17 3.05 -5.64
C GLY A 205 3.82 1.93 -4.85
N THR A 206 3.77 0.71 -5.39
CA THR A 206 4.34 -0.51 -4.79
C THR A 206 5.71 -0.91 -5.35
N SER A 207 6.25 -0.16 -6.31
CA SER A 207 7.47 -0.52 -7.04
C SER A 207 8.71 -0.61 -6.14
N TYR A 208 8.78 0.26 -5.12
CA TYR A 208 9.87 0.32 -4.16
C TYR A 208 9.31 0.25 -2.74
N PRO A 209 9.23 -0.95 -2.14
CA PRO A 209 8.59 -1.13 -0.83
C PRO A 209 9.43 -0.61 0.34
N TYR A 210 10.72 -0.36 0.14
CA TYR A 210 11.64 0.06 1.20
C TYR A 210 12.33 1.38 0.87
N GLY A 211 12.59 2.17 1.90
CA GLY A 211 13.16 3.51 1.80
C GLY A 211 12.97 4.30 3.08
N ALA A 212 13.23 5.60 2.99
CA ALA A 212 12.93 6.54 4.06
C ALA A 212 12.51 7.90 3.49
N TRP A 213 11.76 8.65 4.28
CA TRP A 213 11.34 10.01 3.95
C TRP A 213 11.32 10.84 5.22
N GLY A 214 11.38 12.16 5.07
CA GLY A 214 11.33 13.05 6.22
C GLY A 214 11.56 14.50 5.85
N ARG A 215 11.94 15.28 6.86
CA ARG A 215 12.37 16.67 6.72
C ARG A 215 13.82 16.81 7.16
N ASP A 216 14.45 17.90 6.78
CA ASP A 216 15.67 18.35 7.44
C ASP A 216 15.32 18.86 8.84
N VAL A 217 16.02 18.38 9.86
CA VAL A 217 15.84 18.85 11.25
C VAL A 217 16.41 20.27 11.44
N LYS A 218 17.41 20.65 10.63
CA LYS A 218 18.03 21.98 10.62
C LYS A 218 18.07 22.52 9.19
N PRO A 219 16.90 22.86 8.62
CA PRO A 219 16.81 23.33 7.23
C PRO A 219 17.55 24.66 7.03
N ALA A 220 18.00 24.91 5.80
CA ALA A 220 18.44 26.24 5.38
C ALA A 220 17.22 27.20 5.31
N PRO A 221 17.42 28.52 5.45
CA PRO A 221 16.34 29.49 5.29
C PRO A 221 15.62 29.32 3.95
N GLY A 222 14.31 29.14 3.97
CA GLY A 222 13.45 28.89 2.80
C GLY A 222 13.21 27.40 2.47
N ASP A 223 13.88 26.49 3.17
CA ASP A 223 13.77 25.03 2.98
C ASP A 223 12.99 24.32 4.10
N GLU A 224 12.38 25.07 5.03
CA GLU A 224 11.75 24.55 6.25
C GLU A 224 10.58 23.60 5.97
N ASN A 225 9.92 23.81 4.84
CA ASN A 225 8.77 23.02 4.41
C ASN A 225 9.14 21.85 3.48
N LYS A 226 10.41 21.75 3.06
CA LYS A 226 10.84 20.71 2.12
C LYS A 226 10.83 19.32 2.77
N TYR A 227 10.41 18.35 1.97
CA TYR A 227 10.47 16.94 2.32
C TYR A 227 11.44 16.23 1.39
N TRP A 228 12.13 15.24 1.93
CA TRP A 228 13.00 14.36 1.16
C TRP A 228 12.42 12.94 1.16
N LEU A 229 12.68 12.21 0.09
CA LEU A 229 12.35 10.81 -0.12
C LEU A 229 13.56 10.11 -0.72
N VAL A 230 13.92 8.97 -0.16
CA VAL A 230 14.89 8.04 -0.73
C VAL A 230 14.21 6.68 -0.81
N VAL A 231 14.12 6.13 -2.01
CA VAL A 231 13.63 4.77 -2.25
C VAL A 231 14.80 3.84 -2.55
N LEU A 232 14.72 2.58 -2.11
CA LEU A 232 15.74 1.57 -2.36
C LEU A 232 15.48 0.90 -3.71
N THR A 233 16.06 1.47 -4.76
CA THR A 233 15.80 1.09 -6.16
C THR A 233 16.43 -0.22 -6.61
N SER A 234 17.37 -0.79 -5.85
CA SER A 234 17.98 -2.08 -6.19
C SER A 234 18.00 -3.03 -5.00
N SER A 235 17.60 -4.27 -5.25
CA SER A 235 17.56 -5.38 -4.28
C SER A 235 16.82 -5.07 -2.98
N ASN A 236 15.98 -4.03 -2.94
CA ASN A 236 15.35 -3.51 -1.72
C ASN A 236 16.35 -3.06 -0.63
N VAL A 237 17.63 -2.87 -0.98
CA VAL A 237 18.70 -2.54 -0.05
C VAL A 237 19.42 -1.25 -0.47
N TYR A 238 19.48 -0.95 -1.77
CA TYR A 238 20.36 0.09 -2.30
C TYR A 238 19.60 1.29 -2.88
N GLY A 239 20.06 2.50 -2.58
CA GLY A 239 19.59 3.76 -3.15
C GLY A 239 20.77 4.62 -3.66
N TYR A 240 20.53 5.51 -4.62
CA TYR A 240 21.61 6.32 -5.21
C TYR A 240 21.25 7.78 -5.47
N TYR A 241 20.03 8.19 -5.14
CA TYR A 241 19.60 9.58 -5.22
C TYR A 241 18.67 9.91 -4.06
N VAL A 242 18.63 11.18 -3.73
CA VAL A 242 17.61 11.77 -2.86
C VAL A 242 16.68 12.62 -3.70
N ARG A 243 15.38 12.40 -3.54
CA ARG A 243 14.34 13.18 -4.18
C ARG A 243 13.80 14.19 -3.17
N GLN A 244 13.68 15.45 -3.57
CA GLN A 244 13.15 16.53 -2.74
C GLN A 244 11.83 17.04 -3.30
N TYR A 245 10.95 17.42 -2.38
CA TYR A 245 9.63 17.99 -2.62
C TYR A 245 9.52 19.29 -1.83
N SER A 246 8.83 20.28 -2.38
CA SER A 246 8.64 21.59 -1.74
C SER A 246 7.82 21.51 -0.45
N THR A 247 6.93 20.52 -0.33
CA THR A 247 5.98 20.37 0.77
C THR A 247 5.61 18.90 1.00
N LEU A 248 4.93 18.62 2.12
CA LEU A 248 4.37 17.29 2.38
C LEU A 248 3.32 16.91 1.33
N SER A 249 2.50 17.88 0.91
CA SER A 249 1.48 17.67 -0.10
C SER A 249 2.11 17.27 -1.43
N THR A 250 3.16 17.96 -1.88
CA THR A 250 3.85 17.62 -3.14
C THR A 250 4.56 16.28 -3.06
N LEU A 251 5.10 15.88 -1.90
CA LEU A 251 5.60 14.51 -1.66
C LEU A 251 4.50 13.47 -1.84
N LEU A 252 3.37 13.62 -1.13
CA LEU A 252 2.26 12.68 -1.21
C LEU A 252 1.71 12.59 -2.65
N LEU A 253 1.69 13.71 -3.35
CA LEU A 253 1.12 13.79 -4.69
C LEU A 253 2.10 13.40 -5.80
N GLY A 254 3.40 13.39 -5.51
CA GLY A 254 4.46 13.14 -6.48
C GLY A 254 4.71 14.31 -7.42
N LEU A 255 4.42 15.55 -7.00
CA LEU A 255 4.48 16.74 -7.85
C LEU A 255 5.79 17.51 -7.69
N GLY A 256 6.30 18.04 -8.80
CA GLY A 256 7.51 18.89 -8.82
C GLY A 256 8.75 18.29 -8.13
N PRO A 257 9.07 16.98 -8.27
CA PRO A 257 10.23 16.42 -7.60
C PRO A 257 11.54 16.95 -8.18
N ILE A 258 12.53 17.13 -7.31
CA ILE A 258 13.91 17.43 -7.70
C ILE A 258 14.80 16.28 -7.25
N ASP A 259 15.45 15.63 -8.21
CA ASP A 259 16.38 14.52 -7.94
C ASP A 259 17.81 15.02 -7.83
N THR A 260 18.46 14.66 -6.72
CA THR A 260 19.90 14.85 -6.53
C THR A 260 20.58 13.50 -6.43
N TYR A 261 21.35 13.18 -7.47
CA TYR A 261 22.10 11.92 -7.58
C TYR A 261 23.36 11.97 -6.73
N ILE A 262 23.54 10.94 -5.90
CA ILE A 262 24.69 10.72 -5.02
C ILE A 262 25.74 9.87 -5.74
N ALA A 263 25.27 8.94 -6.58
CA ALA A 263 26.09 8.11 -7.44
C ALA A 263 25.50 8.01 -8.85
N SER A 264 26.28 7.48 -9.80
CA SER A 264 25.82 7.27 -11.18
C SER A 264 24.85 6.10 -11.34
N SER A 265 24.93 5.11 -10.45
CA SER A 265 24.11 3.90 -10.48
C SER A 265 24.18 3.15 -9.14
N ASN A 266 23.39 2.09 -9.03
CA ASN A 266 23.44 1.13 -7.93
C ASN A 266 24.04 -0.21 -8.39
N PRO A 267 24.89 -0.87 -7.57
CA PRO A 267 25.67 -0.32 -6.46
C PRO A 267 26.99 0.31 -6.95
N THR A 268 27.46 1.34 -6.24
CA THR A 268 28.81 1.91 -6.37
C THR A 268 29.33 2.30 -4.98
N THR A 269 30.55 2.84 -4.89
CA THR A 269 31.18 3.21 -3.60
C THR A 269 30.34 4.16 -2.73
N ASN A 270 29.56 5.06 -3.34
CA ASN A 270 28.73 6.05 -2.63
C ASN A 270 27.24 5.67 -2.57
N THR A 271 26.90 4.42 -2.89
CA THR A 271 25.52 3.94 -2.80
C THR A 271 25.04 3.94 -1.35
N ILE A 272 23.79 4.37 -1.16
CA ILE A 272 23.06 4.25 0.10
C ILE A 272 22.77 2.78 0.36
N GLN A 273 23.01 2.32 1.59
CA GLN A 273 22.69 0.97 2.02
C GLN A 273 21.72 0.98 3.21
N GLY A 274 20.54 0.38 3.02
CA GLY A 274 19.47 0.32 4.03
C GLY A 274 18.58 1.56 4.05
N SER A 275 17.57 1.56 4.93
CA SER A 275 16.54 2.60 5.06
C SER A 275 16.79 3.59 6.22
N ASN A 276 18.04 3.72 6.68
CA ASN A 276 18.40 4.47 7.88
C ASN A 276 18.82 5.93 7.61
N MET A 277 18.36 6.51 6.51
CA MET A 277 18.78 7.84 6.08
C MET A 277 18.18 8.93 6.96
N VAL A 278 18.94 9.99 7.21
CA VAL A 278 18.47 11.20 7.88
C VAL A 278 19.06 12.44 7.21
N MET A 279 18.30 13.53 7.18
CA MET A 279 18.78 14.82 6.68
C MET A 279 18.98 15.78 7.85
N TYR A 280 20.17 16.39 7.90
CA TYR A 280 20.51 17.39 8.89
C TYR A 280 21.43 18.45 8.27
N ALA A 281 21.06 19.72 8.38
CA ALA A 281 21.87 20.85 7.93
C ALA A 281 22.26 20.75 6.45
N ASN A 282 21.27 20.47 5.59
CA ASN A 282 21.39 20.31 4.15
C ASN A 282 22.37 19.21 3.70
N ALA A 283 22.55 18.19 4.55
CA ALA A 283 23.32 16.99 4.23
C ALA A 283 22.52 15.73 4.56
N LEU A 284 22.61 14.74 3.68
CA LEU A 284 22.03 13.42 3.88
C LEU A 284 23.08 12.50 4.52
N TYR A 285 22.74 11.90 5.66
CA TYR A 285 23.56 10.92 6.35
C TYR A 285 22.97 9.52 6.12
N TYR A 286 23.84 8.57 5.78
CA TYR A 286 23.45 7.21 5.43
C TYR A 286 24.61 6.23 5.63
N ASN A 287 24.33 4.93 5.68
CA ASN A 287 25.40 3.94 5.74
C ASN A 287 26.09 3.81 4.37
N CYS A 288 27.40 3.97 4.36
CA CYS A 288 28.19 3.77 3.15
C CYS A 288 28.12 2.30 2.69
N TYR A 289 28.05 2.10 1.38
CA TYR A 289 28.01 0.77 0.78
C TYR A 289 29.11 -0.17 1.30
N ASN A 290 28.72 -1.32 1.83
CA ASN A 290 29.59 -2.43 2.22
C ASN A 290 30.70 -2.03 3.23
N THR A 291 30.44 -1.06 4.10
CA THR A 291 31.40 -0.65 5.13
C THR A 291 30.71 -0.32 6.44
N TYR A 292 31.50 -0.11 7.49
CA TYR A 292 31.06 0.41 8.79
C TYR A 292 31.13 1.95 8.85
N TYR A 293 31.22 2.63 7.72
CA TYR A 293 31.31 4.09 7.68
C TYR A 293 29.92 4.70 7.53
N VAL A 294 29.73 5.87 8.14
CA VAL A 294 28.62 6.77 7.83
C VAL A 294 29.08 7.72 6.74
N CYS A 295 28.30 7.79 5.67
CA CYS A 295 28.48 8.72 4.58
C CYS A 295 27.63 9.96 4.84
N GLN A 296 28.21 11.13 4.61
CA GLN A 296 27.52 12.41 4.60
C GLN A 296 27.59 12.94 3.16
N PHE A 297 26.45 13.05 2.50
CA PHE A 297 26.33 13.70 1.20
C PHE A 297 25.80 15.13 1.37
N ASN A 298 26.62 16.12 1.03
CA ASN A 298 26.22 17.52 1.10
C ASN A 298 25.46 17.91 -0.18
N LEU A 299 24.20 18.33 -0.05
CA LEU A 299 23.33 18.57 -1.21
C LEU A 299 23.77 19.78 -2.04
N SER A 300 24.37 20.80 -1.43
CA SER A 300 24.87 22.00 -2.13
C SER A 300 26.11 21.72 -2.96
N THR A 301 27.11 21.08 -2.36
CA THR A 301 28.41 20.82 -3.01
C THR A 301 28.43 19.54 -3.82
N ARG A 302 27.44 18.66 -3.61
CA ARG A 302 27.36 17.31 -4.20
C ARG A 302 28.60 16.46 -3.91
N SER A 303 29.19 16.66 -2.73
CA SER A 303 30.35 15.91 -2.27
C SER A 303 29.96 14.92 -1.17
N VAL A 304 30.70 13.80 -1.11
CA VAL A 304 30.57 12.78 -0.07
C VAL A 304 31.78 12.85 0.85
N SER A 305 31.52 13.00 2.15
CA SER A 305 32.49 12.78 3.22
C SER A 305 32.11 11.52 3.99
N THR A 306 33.06 10.94 4.73
CA THR A 306 32.84 9.71 5.49
C THR A 306 33.38 9.81 6.90
N VAL A 307 32.73 9.13 7.83
CA VAL A 307 33.16 9.00 9.23
C VAL A 307 33.13 7.51 9.59
N ALA A 308 34.24 7.01 10.09
CA ALA A 308 34.33 5.63 10.57
C ALA A 308 33.56 5.47 11.89
N LEU A 309 32.70 4.45 11.96
CA LEU A 309 32.16 3.98 13.23
C LEU A 309 33.20 3.11 13.96
N PRO A 310 33.00 2.77 15.24
CA PRO A 310 33.84 1.81 15.96
C PRO A 310 34.05 0.52 15.15
N SER A 311 35.25 -0.05 15.21
CA SER A 311 35.67 -1.18 14.36
C SER A 311 34.89 -2.48 14.60
N ASP A 312 34.20 -2.58 15.73
CA ASP A 312 33.29 -3.66 16.09
C ASP A 312 31.86 -3.48 15.54
N THR A 313 31.59 -2.38 14.84
CA THR A 313 30.30 -2.14 14.19
C THR A 313 30.05 -3.17 13.09
N GLY A 314 28.95 -3.92 13.22
CA GLY A 314 28.50 -4.83 12.18
C GLY A 314 27.86 -4.09 11.00
N TYR A 315 28.17 -4.56 9.79
CA TYR A 315 27.59 -4.09 8.53
C TYR A 315 27.22 -5.31 7.66
N ASN A 316 26.52 -5.10 6.55
CA ASN A 316 25.98 -6.17 5.68
C ASN A 316 25.12 -7.20 6.41
N SER A 317 24.11 -6.72 7.14
CA SER A 317 23.15 -7.59 7.81
C SER A 317 23.78 -8.54 8.85
N LYS A 318 24.96 -8.20 9.40
CA LYS A 318 25.47 -8.86 10.61
C LYS A 318 24.54 -8.62 11.81
N PHE A 319 23.99 -7.41 11.90
CA PHE A 319 22.96 -7.02 12.85
C PHE A 319 21.88 -6.28 12.07
N TYR A 320 20.78 -6.95 11.76
CA TYR A 320 19.64 -6.36 11.06
C TYR A 320 18.39 -6.40 11.94
N ASP A 321 17.50 -5.44 11.73
CA ASP A 321 16.23 -5.40 12.45
C ASP A 321 15.24 -6.42 11.85
N THR A 322 14.55 -7.16 12.70
CA THR A 322 13.48 -8.08 12.31
C THR A 322 12.14 -7.36 12.33
N MET A 323 11.95 -6.41 11.43
CA MET A 323 10.63 -5.87 11.12
C MET A 323 10.29 -6.19 9.67
N SER A 324 9.62 -7.33 9.44
CA SER A 324 8.74 -7.59 8.28
C SER A 324 8.21 -9.04 8.33
N ASN A 325 7.21 -9.29 9.17
CA ASN A 325 6.26 -10.39 9.01
C ASN A 325 4.88 -9.87 9.48
N TYR A 326 4.33 -8.91 8.73
CA TYR A 326 2.92 -8.53 8.83
C TYR A 326 2.38 -8.22 7.44
#